data_AF-A0A9P6FRJ4-F1
#
_entry.id   AF-A0A9P6FRJ4-F1
#
_cell.length_a   1.000
_cell.length_b   1.000
_cell.length_c   1.000
_cell.angle_alpha   90.00
_cell.angle_beta   90.00
_cell.angle_gamma   90.00
#
_symmetry.space_group_name_H-M   'P 1'
#
loop_
_entity.id
_entity.type
_entity.pdbx_description
1 polymer ?
#
loop_
_entity_poly.entity_id
_entity_poly.type
_entity_poly.pdbx_seq_one_letter_code
_entity_poly.pdbx_strand_id
1 'polypeptide(L)'
;MSSIQAAHFSKDASASEVMAHPESFTLRYFAVCGRGQTSRDILTFAGAKWEDTYSGEWSGEKASTPFGCLPLLFIRKGDKEALIKVFHSSSASQLSSFGALVNWNVPEARAKCYEIFKQSMLPNWIASHEKHLLSLADIMTSNLIQHFSYQPFGKEIIDIIRESPALWKLHETVISHPKLANSKSSEEFKKLEENTKMLYKDTMAAVST
;
A
#
# COMPACT_ATOMS: atom_id res chain seq x y z
N MET A 1 -13.53 13.97 28.71
CA MET A 1 -13.41 13.33 27.38
C MET A 1 -12.44 14.17 26.55
N SER A 2 -11.23 13.66 26.29
CA SER A 2 -10.21 14.36 25.50
C SER A 2 -10.55 14.21 24.02
N SER A 3 -10.75 15.32 23.30
CA SER A 3 -10.95 15.29 21.86
C SER A 3 -9.65 14.87 21.19
N ILE A 4 -9.66 13.81 20.39
CA ILE A 4 -8.56 13.47 19.51
C ILE A 4 -8.45 14.60 18.48
N GLN A 5 -7.49 15.52 18.66
CA GLN A 5 -7.14 16.50 17.64
C GLN A 5 -6.39 15.79 16.52
N ALA A 6 -6.98 15.77 15.33
CA ALA A 6 -6.33 15.33 14.10
C ALA A 6 -5.20 16.32 13.72
N ALA A 7 -4.07 16.25 14.40
CA ALA A 7 -2.90 17.11 14.21
C ALA A 7 -2.12 16.85 12.90
N HIS A 8 -2.66 16.04 11.99
CA HIS A 8 -1.98 15.66 10.74
C HIS A 8 -2.30 16.58 9.54
N PHE A 9 -3.28 17.47 9.68
CA PHE A 9 -3.64 18.42 8.62
C PHE A 9 -2.99 19.78 8.90
N SER A 10 -2.34 20.38 7.88
CA SER A 10 -1.92 21.78 7.99
C SER A 10 -3.14 22.63 8.32
N LYS A 11 -3.03 23.52 9.31
CA LYS A 11 -4.08 24.49 9.67
C LYS A 11 -4.21 25.64 8.66
N ASP A 12 -3.53 25.56 7.52
CA ASP A 12 -3.72 26.51 6.44
C ASP A 12 -5.14 26.35 5.88
N ALA A 13 -5.95 27.41 5.96
CA ALA A 13 -7.28 27.46 5.36
C ALA A 13 -7.27 27.15 3.84
N SER A 14 -6.10 27.25 3.18
CA SER A 14 -5.90 26.80 1.80
C SER A 14 -5.99 25.28 1.66
N ALA A 15 -5.51 24.50 2.63
CA ALA A 15 -5.48 23.05 2.54
C ALA A 15 -6.87 22.44 2.65
N SER A 16 -7.72 22.93 3.56
CA SER A 16 -9.10 22.45 3.68
C SER A 16 -9.92 22.74 2.43
N GLU A 17 -9.72 23.90 1.81
CA GLU A 17 -10.39 24.30 0.57
C GLU A 17 -9.97 23.43 -0.63
N VAL A 18 -8.67 23.10 -0.74
CA VAL A 18 -8.12 22.20 -1.76
C VAL A 18 -8.65 20.78 -1.58
N MET A 19 -8.69 20.28 -0.35
CA MET A 19 -9.13 18.91 -0.06
C MET A 19 -10.64 18.71 -0.24
N ALA A 20 -11.47 19.74 -0.03
CA ALA A 20 -12.92 19.62 -0.18
C ALA A 20 -13.34 19.46 -1.65
N HIS A 21 -12.64 20.11 -2.57
CA HIS A 21 -12.95 20.12 -4.01
C HIS A 21 -11.68 19.97 -4.85
N PRO A 22 -11.03 18.80 -4.82
CA PRO A 22 -9.80 18.57 -5.54
C PRO A 22 -10.05 18.47 -7.06
N GLU A 23 -9.17 19.06 -7.86
CA GLU A 23 -9.22 19.01 -9.33
C GLU A 23 -8.32 17.90 -9.88
N SER A 24 -7.18 17.64 -9.22
CA SER A 24 -6.27 16.57 -9.60
C SER A 24 -5.41 16.10 -8.43
N PHE A 25 -4.77 14.95 -8.63
CA PHE A 25 -3.89 14.31 -7.65
C PHE A 25 -2.57 13.89 -8.30
N THR A 26 -1.48 13.97 -7.55
CA THR A 26 -0.23 13.29 -7.92
C THR A 26 0.19 12.38 -6.79
N LEU A 27 0.39 11.11 -7.10
CA LEU A 27 0.95 10.13 -6.17
C LEU A 27 2.45 10.05 -6.40
N ARG A 28 3.26 10.33 -5.38
CA ARG A 28 4.70 10.07 -5.41
C ARG A 28 5.02 8.77 -4.68
N TYR A 29 5.61 7.82 -5.40
CA TYR A 29 6.03 6.54 -4.85
C TYR A 29 7.16 5.92 -5.67
N PHE A 30 7.64 4.76 -5.25
CA PHE A 30 8.52 3.94 -6.09
C PHE A 30 7.74 3.34 -7.28
N ALA A 31 8.46 3.00 -8.35
CA ALA A 31 7.92 2.31 -9.52
C ALA A 31 7.66 0.81 -9.26
N VAL A 32 7.03 0.50 -8.12
CA VAL A 32 6.56 -0.83 -7.69
C VAL A 32 5.15 -0.69 -7.10
N CYS A 33 4.43 -1.79 -6.94
CA CYS A 33 3.10 -1.79 -6.33
C CYS A 33 3.18 -1.33 -4.87
N GLY A 34 3.84 -2.12 -4.01
CA GLY A 34 4.16 -1.80 -2.62
C GLY A 34 3.05 -1.07 -1.83
N ARG A 35 3.45 -0.08 -1.04
CA ARG A 35 2.53 0.77 -0.25
C ARG A 35 1.72 1.75 -1.12
N GLY A 36 2.23 2.11 -2.31
CA GLY A 36 1.56 3.03 -3.23
C GLY A 36 0.31 2.43 -3.89
N GLN A 37 0.23 1.10 -4.02
CA GLN A 37 -0.84 0.44 -4.78
C GLN A 37 -2.24 0.76 -4.24
N THR A 38 -2.40 0.84 -2.93
CA THR A 38 -3.69 1.20 -2.34
C THR A 38 -4.16 2.57 -2.85
N SER A 39 -3.28 3.57 -2.83
CA SER A 39 -3.63 4.91 -3.28
C SER A 39 -3.98 4.92 -4.77
N ARG A 40 -3.22 4.19 -5.60
CA ARG A 40 -3.52 4.03 -7.04
C ARG A 40 -4.89 3.44 -7.27
N ASP A 41 -5.22 2.35 -6.57
CA ASP A 41 -6.51 1.69 -6.71
C ASP A 41 -7.65 2.57 -6.21
N ILE A 42 -7.50 3.27 -5.09
CA ILE A 42 -8.53 4.20 -4.59
C ILE A 42 -8.79 5.33 -5.58
N LEU A 43 -7.73 5.99 -6.08
CA LEU A 43 -7.86 7.09 -7.05
C LEU A 43 -8.49 6.62 -8.36
N THR A 44 -8.07 5.45 -8.85
CA THR A 44 -8.62 4.81 -10.06
C THR A 44 -10.08 4.43 -9.87
N PHE A 45 -10.41 3.79 -8.74
CA PHE A 45 -11.78 3.40 -8.41
C PHE A 45 -12.71 4.61 -8.33
N ALA A 46 -12.24 5.70 -7.71
CA ALA A 46 -12.95 6.97 -7.64
C ALA A 46 -13.12 7.66 -9.01
N GLY A 47 -12.35 7.26 -10.03
CA GLY A 47 -12.30 7.96 -11.32
C GLY A 47 -11.66 9.34 -11.21
N ALA A 48 -10.75 9.53 -10.25
CA ALA A 48 -10.05 10.78 -10.05
C ALA A 48 -9.12 11.09 -11.24
N LYS A 49 -8.87 12.37 -11.50
CA LYS A 49 -7.78 12.79 -12.39
C LYS A 49 -6.47 12.71 -11.60
N TRP A 50 -5.65 11.71 -11.88
CA TRP A 50 -4.40 11.50 -11.14
C TRP A 50 -3.26 10.98 -12.02
N GLU A 51 -2.03 11.16 -11.53
CA GLU A 51 -0.83 10.62 -12.15
C GLU A 51 0.15 10.09 -11.10
N ASP A 52 1.01 9.16 -11.51
CA ASP A 52 2.16 8.69 -10.75
C ASP A 52 3.39 9.56 -11.04
N THR A 53 4.13 9.89 -10.00
CA THR A 53 5.50 10.38 -10.10
C THR A 53 6.42 9.45 -9.32
N TYR A 54 7.58 9.15 -9.89
CA TYR A 54 8.53 8.26 -9.26
C TYR A 54 9.65 9.05 -8.59
N SER A 55 9.98 8.70 -7.35
CA SER A 55 11.18 9.22 -6.70
C SER A 55 12.42 8.74 -7.44
N GLY A 56 13.40 9.63 -7.60
CA GLY A 56 14.69 9.32 -8.21
C GLY A 56 15.65 8.75 -7.17
N GLU A 57 16.59 9.59 -6.74
CA GLU A 57 17.60 9.26 -5.73
C GLU A 57 16.99 9.43 -4.34
N TRP A 58 16.41 8.34 -3.81
CA TRP A 58 15.63 8.39 -2.57
C TRP A 58 16.46 8.81 -1.35
N SER A 59 17.77 8.51 -1.32
CA SER A 59 18.60 8.84 -0.16
C SER A 59 18.68 10.36 0.06
N GLY A 60 18.82 11.15 -1.00
CA GLY A 60 18.77 12.61 -0.98
C GLY A 60 17.37 13.18 -0.75
N GLU A 61 16.32 12.53 -1.27
CA GLU A 61 14.94 13.01 -1.11
C GLU A 61 14.37 12.73 0.30
N LYS A 62 14.79 11.65 0.96
CA LYS A 62 14.16 11.15 2.20
C LYS A 62 14.02 12.21 3.28
N ALA A 63 15.09 12.96 3.56
CA ALA A 63 15.10 13.98 4.60
C ALA A 63 14.11 15.14 4.32
N SER A 64 13.75 15.36 3.05
CA SER A 64 12.77 16.37 2.63
C SER A 64 11.32 15.91 2.76
N THR A 65 11.07 14.61 2.92
CA THR A 65 9.72 14.07 3.05
C THR A 65 9.22 14.08 4.50
N PRO A 66 7.91 14.27 4.72
CA PRO A 66 7.31 14.05 6.03
C PRO A 66 7.65 12.66 6.57
N PHE A 67 8.28 12.62 7.75
CA PHE A 67 8.68 11.38 8.44
C PHE A 67 9.67 10.49 7.68
N GLY A 68 10.32 10.98 6.61
CA GLY A 68 11.26 10.18 5.84
C GLY A 68 10.62 8.97 5.15
N CYS A 69 9.37 9.10 4.71
CA CYS A 69 8.54 7.99 4.23
C CYS A 69 7.81 8.31 2.92
N LEU A 70 7.48 7.25 2.17
CA LEU A 70 6.58 7.26 0.99
C LEU A 70 5.45 6.24 1.21
N PRO A 71 4.28 6.35 0.53
CA PRO A 71 3.93 7.32 -0.52
C PRO A 71 3.56 8.71 -0.01
N LEU A 72 3.62 9.70 -0.92
CA LEU A 72 3.08 11.05 -0.73
C LEU A 72 1.96 11.32 -1.72
N LEU A 73 0.88 11.95 -1.26
CA LEU A 73 -0.23 12.34 -2.11
C LEU A 73 -0.37 13.86 -2.14
N PHE A 74 -0.13 14.44 -3.30
CA PHE A 74 -0.34 15.86 -3.59
C PHE A 74 -1.74 16.04 -4.17
N ILE A 75 -2.48 17.00 -3.63
CA ILE A 75 -3.85 17.33 -4.02
C ILE A 75 -3.83 18.76 -4.55
N ARG A 76 -4.38 19.00 -5.74
CA ARG A 76 -4.35 20.32 -6.39
C ARG A 76 -5.73 20.87 -6.67
N LYS A 77 -5.82 22.20 -6.61
CA LYS A 77 -6.98 23.01 -7.01
C LYS A 77 -6.48 24.39 -7.46
N GLY A 78 -6.53 24.67 -8.77
CA GLY A 78 -5.82 25.81 -9.36
C GLY A 78 -4.32 25.79 -8.99
N ASP A 79 -3.80 26.93 -8.56
CA ASP A 79 -2.39 27.08 -8.14
C ASP A 79 -2.12 26.62 -6.69
N LYS A 80 -3.13 26.10 -5.99
CA LYS A 80 -3.00 25.65 -4.60
C LYS A 80 -2.73 24.15 -4.54
N GLU A 81 -1.90 23.76 -3.59
CA GLU A 81 -1.53 22.36 -3.32
C GLU A 81 -1.68 22.03 -1.83
N ALA A 82 -2.21 20.83 -1.55
CA ALA A 82 -2.23 20.24 -0.22
C ALA A 82 -1.53 18.87 -0.25
N LEU A 83 -0.80 18.56 0.82
CA LEU A 83 -0.05 17.31 0.95
C LEU A 83 -0.65 16.43 2.06
N ILE A 84 -1.13 15.24 1.71
CA ILE A 84 -1.47 14.21 2.70
C ILE A 84 -0.22 13.41 3.04
N LYS A 85 0.10 13.39 4.34
CA LYS A 85 1.40 12.94 4.85
C LYS A 85 1.46 11.43 5.15
N VAL A 86 0.37 10.79 5.56
CA VAL A 86 0.34 9.34 5.85
C VAL A 86 -1.07 8.75 5.73
N PHE A 87 -1.18 7.51 5.23
CA PHE A 87 -2.34 6.64 5.41
C PHE A 87 -1.96 5.48 6.36
N HIS A 88 -2.40 5.53 7.61
CA HIS A 88 -2.24 4.41 8.54
C HIS A 88 -3.43 3.45 8.44
N SER A 89 -3.16 2.14 8.43
CA SER A 89 -4.19 1.09 8.49
C SER A 89 -3.61 -0.19 9.12
N SER A 90 -4.48 -1.10 9.55
CA SER A 90 -4.10 -2.46 9.99
C SER A 90 -3.34 -3.22 8.89
N SER A 91 -3.77 -3.11 7.62
CA SER A 91 -3.08 -3.71 6.47
C SER A 91 -1.69 -3.10 6.23
N ALA A 92 -1.52 -1.78 6.44
CA ALA A 92 -0.20 -1.14 6.40
C ALA A 92 0.70 -1.59 7.56
N SER A 93 0.13 -1.85 8.74
CA SER A 93 0.86 -2.44 9.86
C SER A 93 1.30 -3.88 9.55
N GLN A 94 0.41 -4.72 8.99
CA GLN A 94 0.74 -6.09 8.60
C GLN A 94 1.85 -6.13 7.55
N LEU A 95 1.77 -5.27 6.54
CA LEU A 95 2.82 -5.10 5.53
C LEU A 95 4.15 -4.67 6.16
N SER A 96 4.11 -3.76 7.14
CA SER A 96 5.31 -3.32 7.87
C SER A 96 5.92 -4.45 8.70
N SER A 97 5.10 -5.22 9.41
CA SER A 97 5.54 -6.38 10.21
C SER A 97 6.15 -7.46 9.34
N PHE A 98 5.50 -7.84 8.23
CA PHE A 98 6.06 -8.82 7.29
C PHE A 98 7.37 -8.33 6.69
N GLY A 99 7.42 -7.05 6.27
CA GLY A 99 8.64 -6.44 5.77
C GLY A 99 9.79 -6.52 6.77
N ALA A 100 9.57 -6.06 8.00
CA ALA A 100 10.61 -5.99 9.02
C ALA A 100 11.07 -7.38 9.51
N LEU A 101 10.14 -8.32 9.65
CA LEU A 101 10.46 -9.64 10.20
C LEU A 101 10.98 -10.61 9.14
N VAL A 102 10.45 -10.55 7.91
CA VAL A 102 10.70 -11.56 6.88
C VAL A 102 11.58 -10.99 5.77
N ASN A 103 11.14 -9.95 5.07
CA ASN A 103 11.80 -9.52 3.83
C ASN A 103 13.15 -8.85 4.02
N TRP A 104 13.22 -7.96 5.01
CA TRP A 104 14.39 -7.12 5.29
C TRP A 104 15.26 -7.69 6.41
N ASN A 105 15.03 -8.95 6.77
CA ASN A 105 15.81 -9.64 7.79
C ASN A 105 17.01 -10.36 7.16
N VAL A 106 18.01 -10.65 7.99
CA VAL A 106 19.19 -11.44 7.57
C VAL A 106 18.72 -12.82 7.08
N PRO A 107 19.29 -13.36 5.98
CA PRO A 107 18.82 -14.59 5.35
C PRO A 107 18.58 -15.75 6.32
N GLU A 108 19.45 -15.91 7.32
CA GLU A 108 19.43 -16.98 8.31
C GLU A 108 18.21 -16.89 9.25
N ALA A 109 17.71 -15.69 9.51
CA ALA A 109 16.57 -15.44 10.39
C ALA A 109 15.22 -15.50 9.67
N ARG A 110 15.19 -15.39 8.34
CA ARG A 110 13.95 -15.25 7.55
C ARG A 110 12.98 -16.40 7.78
N ALA A 111 13.46 -17.65 7.74
CA ALA A 111 12.61 -18.82 7.93
C ALA A 111 11.94 -18.84 9.31
N LYS A 112 12.71 -18.55 10.38
CA LYS A 112 12.16 -18.48 11.74
C LYS A 112 11.16 -17.35 11.92
N CYS A 113 11.46 -16.17 11.39
CA CYS A 113 10.55 -15.04 11.45
C CYS A 113 9.29 -15.24 10.60
N TYR A 114 9.41 -15.94 9.46
CA TYR A 114 8.27 -16.37 8.67
C TYR A 114 7.36 -17.31 9.47
N GLU A 115 7.90 -18.28 10.19
CA GLU A 115 7.11 -19.15 11.07
C GLU A 115 6.36 -18.37 12.15
N ILE A 116 7.01 -17.39 12.78
CA ILE A 116 6.34 -16.51 13.76
C ILE A 116 5.20 -15.74 13.10
N PHE A 117 5.44 -15.14 11.93
CA PHE A 117 4.42 -14.42 11.18
C PHE A 117 3.23 -15.33 10.84
N LYS A 118 3.51 -16.54 10.34
CA LYS A 118 2.53 -17.55 9.95
C LYS A 118 1.69 -18.05 11.11
N GLN A 119 2.31 -18.29 12.27
CA GLN A 119 1.63 -18.86 13.43
C GLN A 119 0.87 -17.83 14.27
N SER A 120 1.29 -16.56 14.25
CA SER A 120 0.73 -15.54 15.15
C SER A 120 0.11 -14.35 14.44
N MET A 121 0.77 -13.77 13.44
CA MET A 121 0.34 -12.48 12.87
C MET A 121 -0.71 -12.69 11.77
N LEU A 122 -0.47 -13.63 10.87
CA LEU A 122 -1.37 -13.89 9.74
C LEU A 122 -2.76 -14.39 10.20
N PRO A 123 -2.88 -15.36 11.13
CA PRO A 123 -4.19 -15.85 11.57
C PRO A 123 -4.99 -14.75 12.29
N ASN A 124 -4.33 -13.93 13.11
CA ASN A 124 -4.97 -12.80 13.80
C ASN A 124 -5.47 -11.74 12.80
N TRP A 125 -4.69 -11.46 11.76
CA TRP A 125 -5.10 -10.55 10.70
C TRP A 125 -6.32 -11.10 9.93
N ILE A 126 -6.30 -12.38 9.53
CA ILE A 126 -7.44 -13.05 8.86
C ILE A 126 -8.69 -12.97 9.73
N ALA A 127 -8.62 -13.44 10.98
CA ALA A 127 -9.77 -13.47 11.90
C ALA A 127 -10.34 -12.08 12.19
N SER A 128 -9.52 -11.03 12.16
CA SER A 128 -9.96 -9.65 12.31
C SER A 128 -10.71 -9.14 11.06
N HIS A 129 -10.20 -9.42 9.86
CA HIS A 129 -10.80 -8.93 8.62
C HIS A 129 -12.07 -9.69 8.26
N GLU A 130 -12.18 -10.98 8.58
CA GLU A 130 -13.43 -11.74 8.42
C GLU A 130 -14.59 -11.14 9.22
N LYS A 131 -14.31 -10.51 10.36
CA LYS A 131 -15.33 -9.85 11.19
C LYS A 131 -15.74 -8.47 10.67
N HIS A 132 -14.92 -7.85 9.82
CA HIS A 132 -14.98 -6.41 9.54
C HIS A 132 -14.83 -6.07 8.04
N LEU A 133 -15.44 -6.86 7.16
CA LEU A 133 -15.44 -6.61 5.71
C LEU A 133 -16.23 -5.32 5.39
N LEU A 134 -15.55 -4.26 4.94
CA LEU A 134 -16.12 -2.92 4.76
C LEU A 134 -15.37 -2.06 3.73
N SER A 135 -16.10 -1.56 2.72
CA SER A 135 -15.80 -0.36 1.90
C SER A 135 -14.34 -0.22 1.41
N LEU A 136 -13.70 0.95 1.60
CA LEU A 136 -12.34 1.23 1.14
C LEU A 136 -11.27 0.31 1.76
N ALA A 137 -11.53 -0.28 2.93
CA ALA A 137 -10.63 -1.26 3.54
C ALA A 137 -10.52 -2.54 2.72
N ASP A 138 -11.52 -2.86 1.89
CA ASP A 138 -11.52 -4.03 1.03
C ASP A 138 -10.45 -3.88 -0.08
N ILE A 139 -10.28 -2.68 -0.64
CA ILE A 139 -9.22 -2.38 -1.61
C ILE A 139 -7.84 -2.58 -0.97
N MET A 140 -7.65 -2.11 0.26
CA MET A 140 -6.39 -2.27 0.98
C MET A 140 -6.07 -3.74 1.27
N THR A 141 -7.07 -4.47 1.74
CA THR A 141 -6.99 -5.91 2.03
C THR A 141 -6.65 -6.69 0.77
N SER A 142 -7.35 -6.43 -0.32
CA SER A 142 -7.09 -7.06 -1.62
C SER A 142 -5.68 -6.77 -2.13
N ASN A 143 -5.20 -5.54 -1.99
CA ASN A 143 -3.84 -5.17 -2.37
C ASN A 143 -2.76 -5.81 -1.49
N LEU A 144 -3.03 -6.01 -0.19
CA LEU A 144 -2.12 -6.74 0.68
C LEU A 144 -2.03 -8.23 0.28
N ILE A 145 -3.16 -8.86 -0.03
CA ILE A 145 -3.20 -10.24 -0.55
C ILE A 145 -2.38 -10.33 -1.83
N GLN A 146 -2.63 -9.44 -2.80
CA GLN A 146 -1.86 -9.38 -4.03
C GLN A 146 -0.36 -9.16 -3.76
N HIS A 147 -0.02 -8.27 -2.82
CA HIS A 147 1.37 -8.00 -2.46
C HIS A 147 2.08 -9.24 -1.92
N PHE A 148 1.42 -10.05 -1.07
CA PHE A 148 1.98 -11.31 -0.58
C PHE A 148 2.35 -12.27 -1.70
N SER A 149 1.58 -12.30 -2.80
CA SER A 149 1.88 -13.16 -3.95
C SER A 149 3.22 -12.85 -4.62
N TYR A 150 3.78 -11.65 -4.41
CA TYR A 150 5.07 -11.23 -4.95
C TYR A 150 6.25 -11.49 -4.01
N GLN A 151 5.99 -11.95 -2.79
CA GLN A 151 7.00 -12.11 -1.74
C GLN A 151 7.63 -13.51 -1.73
N PRO A 152 8.80 -13.68 -1.08
CA PRO A 152 9.20 -14.97 -0.57
C PRO A 152 8.06 -15.61 0.24
N PHE A 153 7.88 -16.93 0.09
CA PHE A 153 6.77 -17.68 0.69
C PHE A 153 5.37 -17.26 0.22
N GLY A 154 5.27 -16.43 -0.82
CA GLY A 154 3.99 -15.88 -1.30
C GLY A 154 2.95 -16.96 -1.62
N LYS A 155 3.37 -18.07 -2.25
CA LYS A 155 2.46 -19.19 -2.53
C LYS A 155 1.84 -19.76 -1.25
N GLU A 156 2.64 -20.05 -0.24
CA GLU A 156 2.15 -20.63 1.03
C GLU A 156 1.24 -19.66 1.77
N ILE A 157 1.58 -18.36 1.79
CA ILE A 157 0.73 -17.32 2.39
C ILE A 157 -0.63 -17.25 1.69
N ILE A 158 -0.64 -17.28 0.35
CA ILE A 158 -1.89 -17.25 -0.44
C ILE A 158 -2.73 -18.50 -0.19
N ASP A 159 -2.10 -19.67 -0.10
CA ASP A 159 -2.81 -20.93 0.20
C ASP A 159 -3.51 -20.86 1.57
N ILE A 160 -2.84 -20.32 2.61
CA ILE A 160 -3.45 -20.08 3.93
C ILE A 160 -4.61 -19.08 3.85
N ILE A 161 -4.43 -17.97 3.14
CA ILE A 161 -5.49 -16.94 3.01
C ILE A 161 -6.73 -17.52 2.30
N ARG A 162 -6.55 -18.42 1.33
CA ARG A 162 -7.66 -19.10 0.62
C ARG A 162 -8.48 -20.02 1.51
N GLU A 163 -7.95 -20.47 2.64
CA GLU A 163 -8.72 -21.21 3.65
C GLU A 163 -9.80 -20.34 4.31
N SER A 164 -9.74 -19.01 4.14
CA SER A 164 -10.82 -18.07 4.49
C SER A 164 -11.65 -17.72 3.24
N PRO A 165 -12.84 -18.34 3.04
CA PRO A 165 -13.64 -18.09 1.83
C PRO A 165 -14.16 -16.65 1.76
N ALA A 166 -14.45 -16.03 2.91
CA ALA A 166 -14.96 -14.67 2.97
C ALA A 166 -13.90 -13.65 2.51
N LEU A 167 -12.67 -13.82 2.99
CA LEU A 167 -11.55 -12.95 2.64
C LEU A 167 -11.10 -13.15 1.20
N TRP A 168 -11.09 -14.40 0.73
CA TRP A 168 -10.77 -14.69 -0.67
C TRP A 168 -11.83 -14.13 -1.63
N LYS A 169 -13.12 -14.29 -1.31
CA LYS A 169 -14.21 -13.69 -2.08
C LYS A 169 -14.12 -12.17 -2.13
N LEU A 170 -13.72 -11.51 -1.04
CA LEU A 170 -13.44 -10.07 -1.03
C LEU A 170 -12.34 -9.74 -2.04
N HIS A 171 -11.22 -10.47 -2.01
CA HIS A 171 -10.12 -10.24 -2.94
C HIS A 171 -10.59 -10.37 -4.39
N GLU A 172 -11.29 -11.45 -4.73
CA GLU A 172 -11.88 -11.70 -6.06
C GLU A 172 -12.85 -10.59 -6.48
N THR A 173 -13.71 -10.14 -5.57
CA THR A 173 -14.66 -9.05 -5.84
C THR A 173 -13.93 -7.75 -6.18
N VAL A 174 -12.88 -7.41 -5.44
CA VAL A 174 -12.12 -6.18 -5.68
C VAL A 174 -11.35 -6.27 -7.00
N ILE A 175 -10.63 -7.36 -7.27
CA ILE A 175 -9.82 -7.48 -8.50
C ILE A 175 -10.68 -7.62 -9.75
N SER A 176 -11.91 -8.12 -9.64
CA SER A 176 -12.87 -8.23 -10.75
C SER A 176 -13.63 -6.94 -11.04
N HIS A 177 -13.54 -5.92 -10.18
CA HIS A 177 -14.23 -4.66 -10.40
C HIS A 177 -13.75 -3.99 -11.71
N PRO A 178 -14.63 -3.61 -12.65
CA PRO A 178 -14.23 -3.20 -14.00
C PRO A 178 -13.17 -2.09 -14.06
N LYS A 179 -13.30 -1.05 -13.22
CA LYS A 179 -12.31 0.05 -13.17
C LYS A 179 -10.92 -0.45 -12.77
N LEU A 180 -10.85 -1.36 -11.80
CA LEU A 180 -9.59 -1.89 -11.29
C LEU A 180 -9.04 -2.96 -12.22
N ALA A 181 -9.89 -3.86 -12.73
CA ALA A 181 -9.50 -4.87 -13.71
C ALA A 181 -8.90 -4.23 -14.97
N ASN A 182 -9.54 -3.18 -15.51
CA ASN A 182 -9.01 -2.44 -16.66
C ASN A 182 -7.64 -1.83 -16.38
N SER A 183 -7.49 -1.14 -15.23
CA SER A 183 -6.20 -0.57 -14.82
C SER A 183 -5.13 -1.65 -14.62
N LYS A 184 -5.46 -2.78 -14.00
CA LYS A 184 -4.53 -3.88 -13.76
C LYS A 184 -4.14 -4.64 -15.04
N SER A 185 -4.89 -4.47 -16.12
CA SER A 185 -4.54 -5.01 -17.44
C SER A 185 -3.60 -4.13 -18.25
N SER A 186 -3.34 -2.90 -17.80
CA SER A 186 -2.51 -1.93 -18.54
C SER A 186 -1.03 -2.29 -18.50
N GLU A 187 -0.27 -1.81 -19.48
CA GLU A 187 1.19 -2.02 -19.56
C GLU A 187 1.92 -1.36 -18.39
N GLU A 188 1.43 -0.20 -17.92
CA GLU A 188 1.98 0.49 -16.76
C GLU A 188 1.87 -0.38 -15.50
N PHE A 189 0.72 -1.04 -15.29
CA PHE A 189 0.54 -1.92 -14.15
C PHE A 189 1.42 -3.17 -14.23
N LYS A 190 1.51 -3.80 -15.41
CA LYS A 190 2.40 -4.96 -15.61
C LYS A 190 3.85 -4.62 -15.28
N LYS A 191 4.32 -3.44 -15.69
CA LYS A 191 5.66 -2.95 -15.35
C LYS A 191 5.85 -2.77 -13.84
N LEU A 192 4.85 -2.23 -13.13
CA LEU A 192 4.90 -2.16 -11.66
C LEU A 192 4.97 -3.55 -11.02
N GLU A 193 4.21 -4.52 -11.54
CA GLU A 193 4.22 -5.90 -11.06
C GLU A 193 5.58 -6.58 -11.29
N GLU A 194 6.15 -6.44 -12.48
CA GLU A 194 7.48 -6.95 -12.82
C GLU A 194 8.56 -6.35 -11.93
N ASN A 195 8.57 -5.03 -11.78
CA ASN A 195 9.49 -4.34 -10.88
C ASN A 195 9.34 -4.82 -9.43
N THR A 196 8.10 -5.07 -8.98
CA THR A 196 7.82 -5.59 -7.65
C THR A 196 8.38 -7.00 -7.48
N LYS A 197 8.16 -7.89 -8.45
CA LYS A 197 8.72 -9.25 -8.43
C LYS A 197 10.25 -9.24 -8.45
N MET A 198 10.86 -8.35 -9.23
CA MET A 198 12.32 -8.18 -9.25
C MET A 198 12.86 -7.70 -7.90
N LEU A 199 12.20 -6.70 -7.29
CA LEU A 199 12.57 -6.18 -5.97
C LEU A 199 12.63 -7.29 -4.91
N TYR A 200 11.69 -8.23 -4.94
CA TYR A 200 11.61 -9.31 -3.95
C TYR A 200 12.41 -10.57 -4.31
N LYS A 201 12.99 -10.63 -5.51
CA LYS A 201 13.92 -11.70 -5.89
C LYS A 201 15.24 -11.60 -5.13
N ASP A 202 15.73 -10.38 -4.89
CA ASP A 202 16.89 -10.10 -4.05
C ASP A 202 16.66 -8.81 -3.27
N THR A 203 15.98 -8.95 -2.12
CA THR A 203 15.63 -7.80 -1.29
C THR A 203 16.87 -7.05 -0.80
N MET A 204 18.00 -7.72 -0.54
CA MET A 204 19.18 -7.05 0.04
C MET A 204 19.98 -6.25 -0.99
N ALA A 205 20.02 -6.71 -2.24
CA ALA A 205 20.62 -5.94 -3.33
C ALA A 205 19.87 -4.61 -3.57
N ALA A 206 18.55 -4.58 -3.38
CA ALA A 206 17.72 -3.42 -3.69
C ALA A 206 17.73 -2.28 -2.65
N VAL A 207 18.28 -2.51 -1.45
CA VAL A 207 18.49 -1.46 -0.41
C VAL A 207 19.93 -0.95 -0.35
N SER A 208 20.82 -1.50 -1.17
CA SER A 208 22.24 -1.12 -1.21
C SER A 208 22.55 -0.05 -2.27
N THR A 209 21.53 0.44 -2.97
CA THR A 209 21.56 1.53 -3.96
C THR A 209 20.74 2.70 -3.47
#